data_AF-A0A4Q5USD1-F1
#
_entry.id   AF-A0A4Q5USD1-F1
#
_cell.length_a   1.000
_cell.length_b   1.000
_cell.length_c   1.000
_cell.angle_alpha   90.00
_cell.angle_beta   90.00
_cell.angle_gamma   90.00
#
_symmetry.space_group_name_H-M   'P 1'
#
loop_
_entity.id
_entity.type
_entity.pdbx_description
1 polymer ?
#
loop_
_entity_poly.entity_id
_entity_poly.type
_entity_poly.pdbx_seq_one_letter_code
_entity_poly.pdbx_strand_id
1 'polypeptide(L)' 'MKKTIALFIICFITSFAAVAQSVAINNEGLTPHPSAILDIRSAGKGLLIPRMSEEDRNNIPSPAIGLTIYQTTGM' A
#
# COMPACT_ATOMS: atom_id res chain seq x y z
N MET A 1 7.67 31.72 -27.59
CA MET A 1 8.10 30.39 -28.06
C MET A 1 9.20 29.78 -27.19
N LYS A 2 10.35 30.44 -26.97
CA LYS A 2 11.43 29.90 -26.10
C LYS A 2 11.00 29.69 -24.63
N LYS A 3 10.23 30.63 -24.06
CA LYS A 3 9.74 30.54 -22.67
C LYS A 3 8.68 29.44 -22.47
N THR A 4 7.83 29.20 -23.48
CA THR A 4 6.85 28.11 -23.46
C THR A 4 7.53 26.75 -23.58
N ILE A 5 8.59 26.62 -24.40
CA ILE A 5 9.40 25.40 -24.48
C ILE A 5 10.12 25.12 -23.16
N ALA A 6 10.70 26.15 -22.52
CA ALA A 6 11.34 26.00 -21.22
C ALA A 6 10.36 25.55 -20.12
N LEU A 7 9.13 26.07 -20.12
CA LEU A 7 8.08 25.65 -19.18
C LEU A 7 7.68 24.18 -19.38
N PHE A 8 7.54 23.73 -20.63
CA PHE A 8 7.25 22.33 -20.96
C PHE A 8 8.38 21.37 -20.50
N ILE A 9 9.64 21.77 -20.65
CA ILE A 9 10.79 20.96 -20.20
C ILE A 9 10.82 20.85 -18.66
N ILE A 10 10.53 21.93 -17.94
CA ILE A 10 10.48 21.94 -16.47
C ILE A 10 9.34 21.05 -15.94
N CYS A 11 8.16 21.09 -16.56
CA CYS A 11 7.05 20.19 -16.20
C CYS A 11 7.39 18.72 -16.50
N PHE A 12 8.11 18.43 -17.59
CA PHE A 12 8.49 17.06 -17.94
C PHE A 12 9.53 16.47 -16.96
N ILE A 13 10.48 17.28 -16.47
CA ILE A 13 11.49 16.85 -15.49
C ILE A 13 10.87 16.58 -14.11
N THR A 14 9.88 17.36 -13.69
CA THR A 14 9.23 17.22 -12.37
C THR A 14 8.22 16.08 -12.30
N SER A 15 7.75 15.58 -13.45
CA SER A 15 6.80 14.46 -13.55
C SER A 15 7.39 13.11 -13.13
N PHE A 16 8.73 12.97 -13.07
CA PHE A 16 9.40 11.74 -12.63
C PHE A 16 9.50 11.59 -11.09
N ALA A 17 9.13 12.62 -10.32
CA ALA A 17 9.25 12.58 -8.86
C ALA A 17 8.03 11.95 -8.13
N ALA A 18 6.99 11.55 -8.86
CA ALA A 18 5.83 10.88 -8.29
C ALA A 18 6.04 9.36 -8.18
N VAL A 19 7.07 8.94 -7.44
CA VAL A 19 7.15 7.56 -6.94
C VAL A 19 6.20 7.44 -5.76
N ALA A 20 5.28 6.48 -5.83
CA ALA A 20 4.41 6.13 -4.70
C ALA A 20 5.30 5.88 -3.46
N GLN A 21 5.17 6.76 -2.46
CA GLN A 21 5.85 6.59 -1.17
C GLN A 21 5.11 5.51 -0.36
N SER A 22 5.82 4.92 0.60
CA SER A 22 5.25 4.00 1.62
C SER A 22 3.88 4.48 2.13
N VAL A 23 3.00 3.54 2.45
CA VAL A 23 1.64 3.85 2.90
C VAL A 23 1.60 3.96 4.41
N ALA A 24 1.02 5.04 4.93
CA ALA A 24 0.69 5.16 6.34
C ALA A 24 -0.83 5.10 6.54
N ILE A 25 -1.28 4.33 7.54
CA ILE A 25 -2.68 4.26 7.98
C ILE A 25 -2.72 4.68 9.46
N ASN A 26 -3.12 5.92 9.71
CA ASN A 26 -3.23 6.47 11.05
C ASN A 26 -4.23 7.65 11.07
N ASN A 27 -4.64 8.10 12.25
CA ASN A 27 -5.59 9.21 12.41
C ASN A 27 -4.91 10.55 12.71
N GLU A 28 -3.59 10.54 12.92
CA GLU A 28 -2.79 11.67 13.37
C GLU A 28 -2.04 12.38 12.22
N GLY A 29 -2.16 11.88 10.98
CA GLY A 29 -1.47 12.43 9.81
C GLY A 29 0.04 12.23 9.83
N LEU A 30 0.53 11.22 10.56
CA LEU A 30 1.95 10.92 10.66
C LEU A 30 2.47 10.31 9.37
N THR A 31 3.69 10.70 8.99
CA THR A 31 4.42 10.08 7.90
C THR A 31 4.83 8.65 8.28
N PRO A 32 4.83 7.71 7.32
CA PRO A 32 5.28 6.34 7.58
C PRO A 32 6.76 6.32 7.99
N HIS A 33 7.14 5.35 8.82
CA HIS A 33 8.54 5.13 9.17
C HIS A 33 9.39 4.86 7.91
N PRO A 34 10.61 5.45 7.77
CA PRO A 34 11.42 5.33 6.54
C PRO A 34 11.78 3.91 6.12
N SER A 35 11.76 2.95 7.05
CA SER A 35 12.04 1.54 6.78
C SER A 35 10.80 0.68 6.54
N ALA A 36 9.60 1.24 6.57
CA ALA A 36 8.34 0.51 6.45
C ALA A 36 7.65 0.84 5.12
N ILE A 37 7.24 -0.20 4.37
CA ILE A 37 6.41 -0.01 3.17
C ILE A 37 4.94 0.27 3.53
N LEU A 38 4.48 -0.27 4.66
CA LEU A 38 3.18 -0.05 5.26
C LEU A 38 3.36 0.18 6.76
N ASP A 39 2.95 1.36 7.24
CA ASP A 39 2.99 1.75 8.66
C ASP A 39 1.56 1.96 9.16
N ILE A 40 1.14 1.17 10.14
CA ILE A 40 -0.21 1.26 10.72
C ILE A 40 -0.07 1.63 12.18
N ARG A 41 -0.67 2.75 12.57
CA ARG A 41 -0.69 3.22 13.96
C ARG A 41 -2.13 3.47 14.42
N SER A 42 -2.51 2.82 15.51
CA SER A 42 -3.79 3.03 16.18
C SER A 42 -3.67 2.75 17.67
N ALA A 43 -4.33 3.56 18.50
CA ALA A 43 -4.37 3.36 19.95
C ALA A 43 -5.49 2.39 20.40
N GLY A 44 -6.44 2.04 19.52
CA GLY A 44 -7.62 1.26 19.90
C GLY A 44 -8.18 0.35 18.81
N LYS A 45 -7.49 0.20 17.67
CA LYS A 45 -7.90 -0.70 16.58
C LYS A 45 -6.74 -1.63 16.22
N GLY A 46 -7.07 -2.85 15.80
CA GLY A 46 -6.13 -3.81 15.24
C GLY A 46 -6.19 -3.88 13.71
N LEU A 47 -5.36 -4.72 13.12
CA LEU A 47 -5.39 -5.06 11.70
C LEU A 47 -6.28 -6.29 11.48
N LEU A 48 -7.35 -6.14 10.70
CA LEU A 48 -8.08 -7.27 10.15
C LEU A 48 -7.51 -7.61 8.77
N ILE A 49 -6.76 -8.70 8.72
CA ILE A 49 -6.33 -9.32 7.45
C ILE A 49 -7.52 -9.99 6.74
N PRO A 50 -7.42 -10.32 5.44
CA PRO A 50 -8.50 -11.01 4.73
C PRO A 50 -8.98 -12.26 5.46
N ARG A 51 -10.30 -12.35 5.64
CA ARG A 51 -10.99 -13.45 6.31
C ARG A 51 -11.79 -14.23 5.29
N MET A 52 -11.64 -15.55 5.27
CA MET A 52 -12.32 -16.40 4.28
C MET A 52 -12.49 -17.83 4.79
N SER A 53 -13.34 -18.61 4.12
CA SER A 53 -13.48 -20.04 4.41
C SER A 53 -12.27 -20.85 3.94
N GLU A 54 -12.16 -22.10 4.36
CA GLU A 54 -11.15 -23.02 3.82
C GLU A 54 -11.27 -23.20 2.30
N GLU A 55 -12.50 -23.28 1.78
CA GLU A 55 -12.77 -23.41 0.35
C GLU A 55 -12.24 -22.19 -0.42
N ASP A 56 -12.57 -20.98 0.04
CA ASP A 56 -12.08 -19.74 -0.57
C ASP A 56 -10.55 -19.64 -0.53
N ARG A 57 -9.93 -20.06 0.58
CA ARG A 57 -8.48 -20.08 0.73
C ARG A 57 -7.84 -21.04 -0.28
N ASN A 58 -8.39 -22.24 -0.42
CA ASN A 58 -7.90 -23.24 -1.38
C ASN A 58 -8.10 -22.80 -2.83
N ASN A 59 -9.08 -21.92 -3.08
CA ASN A 59 -9.36 -21.36 -4.41
C ASN A 59 -8.44 -20.19 -4.80
N ILE A 60 -7.49 -19.75 -3.96
CA ILE A 60 -6.50 -18.74 -4.34
C ILE A 60 -5.46 -19.37 -5.29
N PRO A 61 -5.40 -18.98 -6.57
CA PRO A 61 -4.43 -19.53 -7.49
C PRO A 61 -3.03 -18.95 -7.22
N SER A 62 -2.01 -19.81 -7.18
CA SER A 62 -0.60 -19.42 -7.03
C SER A 62 -0.37 -18.39 -5.91
N PRO A 63 -0.74 -18.69 -4.65
CA PRO A 63 -0.63 -17.72 -3.56
C PRO A 63 0.82 -17.27 -3.37
N ALA A 64 1.02 -15.98 -3.18
CA ALA A 64 2.35 -15.43 -2.92
C ALA A 64 2.95 -16.04 -1.65
N ILE A 65 4.27 -16.24 -1.64
CA ILE A 65 5.01 -16.69 -0.45
C ILE A 65 4.82 -15.64 0.65
N GLY A 66 4.33 -16.05 1.81
CA GLY A 66 4.03 -15.16 2.94
C GLY A 66 2.64 -14.52 2.92
N LEU A 67 1.76 -14.89 1.96
CA LEU A 67 0.36 -14.45 1.97
C LEU A 67 -0.31 -14.86 3.30
N THR A 68 -0.75 -13.86 4.06
CA THR A 68 -1.37 -14.06 5.37
C THR A 68 -2.87 -13.83 5.27
N ILE A 69 -3.65 -14.80 5.71
CA ILE A 69 -5.12 -14.77 5.77
C ILE A 69 -5.57 -15.38 7.10
N TYR A 70 -6.79 -15.05 7.53
CA TYR A 70 -7.43 -15.71 8.67
C TYR A 70 -8.59 -16.60 8.19
N GLN A 71 -8.44 -17.91 8.33
CA GLN A 71 -9.49 -18.87 7.97
C GLN A 71 -10.58 -18.86 9.04
N THR A 72 -11.83 -18.58 8.65
CA THR A 72 -12.95 -18.46 9.60
C THR A 72 -13.75 -19.74 9.79
N THR A 73 -13.69 -20.67 8.84
CA THR A 73 -14.48 -21.92 8.81
C THR A 73 -13.70 -23.03 8.09
N GLY A 74 -13.92 -24.29 8.48
CA GLY A 74 -13.23 -25.50 8.00
C GLY A 74 -13.07 -26.53 9.14
N MET A 75 -12.98 -27.83 8.86
CA MET A 75 -12.79 -28.90 9.86
C MET A 75 -11.43 -29.57 9.70
#